data_AF-X1EKI5-F1
#
_entry.id   AF-X1EKI5-F1
#
_cell.length_a   1.000
_cell.length_b   1.000
_cell.length_c   1.000
_cell.angle_alpha   90.00
_cell.angle_beta   90.00
_cell.angle_gamma   90.00
#
_symmetry.space_group_name_H-M   'P 1'
#
loop_
_entity.id
_entity.type
_entity.pdbx_description
1 polymer ?
#
loop_
_entity_poly.entity_id
_entity_poly.type
_entity_poly.pdbx_seq_one_letter_code
_entity_poly.pdbx_strand_id
1 'polypeptide(L)'
;MKLMVIGLGQCGGRIADGFARLNARARGHRGIDIITGAFAVNTDVADLSGLSKVKPDCQHRILIGGRRTSGHGVGKIIELGAEIAREDADKVVDAIRWARRCFETDAFLLAAGAAGGTIRDW
;
A
#
# COMPACT_ATOMS: atom_id res chain seq x y z
N MET A 1 -13.81 -14.44 -6.00
CA MET A 1 -12.42 -13.95 -5.95
C MET A 1 -12.40 -12.61 -5.24
N LYS A 2 -11.77 -12.53 -4.07
CA LYS A 2 -11.50 -11.32 -3.29
C LYS A 2 -10.00 -11.10 -3.20
N LEU A 3 -9.56 -9.89 -3.52
CA LEU A 3 -8.15 -9.52 -3.50
C LEU A 3 -7.75 -8.80 -2.21
N MET A 4 -6.53 -9.00 -1.75
CA MET A 4 -5.88 -8.03 -0.87
C MET A 4 -4.93 -7.19 -1.70
N VAL A 5 -5.15 -5.87 -1.72
CA VAL A 5 -4.40 -4.96 -2.58
C VAL A 5 -3.35 -4.21 -1.77
N ILE A 6 -2.09 -4.35 -2.17
CA ILE A 6 -0.94 -3.65 -1.57
C ILE A 6 -0.36 -2.72 -2.62
N GLY A 7 -0.63 -1.43 -2.45
CA GLY A 7 -0.05 -0.37 -3.26
C GLY A 7 1.31 0.02 -2.73
N LEU A 8 2.33 -0.08 -3.56
CA LEU A 8 3.69 0.30 -3.23
C LEU A 8 4.04 1.63 -3.94
N GLY A 9 4.48 2.61 -3.14
CA GLY A 9 4.93 3.91 -3.60
C GLY A 9 3.76 4.80 -4.03
N GLN A 10 4.04 5.97 -4.59
CA GLN A 10 2.99 6.92 -4.97
C GLN A 10 2.00 6.33 -5.98
N CYS A 11 2.52 5.71 -7.04
CA CYS A 11 1.70 5.11 -8.11
C CYS A 11 0.88 3.93 -7.58
N GLY A 12 1.52 3.00 -6.88
CA GLY A 12 0.85 1.84 -6.30
C GLY A 12 -0.20 2.22 -5.28
N GLY A 13 0.09 3.20 -4.42
CA GLY A 13 -0.86 3.74 -3.45
C GLY A 13 -2.13 4.28 -4.10
N ARG A 14 -2.01 5.00 -5.23
CA ARG A 14 -3.17 5.47 -6.00
C ARG A 14 -3.96 4.34 -6.64
N ILE A 15 -3.30 3.27 -7.09
CA ILE A 15 -3.98 2.06 -7.59
C ILE A 15 -4.77 1.39 -6.47
N ALA A 16 -4.17 1.20 -5.30
CA ALA A 16 -4.85 0.66 -4.12
C ALA A 16 -6.06 1.52 -3.69
N ASP A 17 -5.93 2.85 -3.76
CA ASP A 17 -7.02 3.80 -3.51
C ASP A 17 -8.18 3.63 -4.50
N GLY A 18 -7.85 3.41 -5.77
CA GLY A 18 -8.81 3.08 -6.82
C GLY A 18 -9.56 1.78 -6.54
N PHE A 19 -8.87 0.73 -6.09
CA PHE A 19 -9.50 -0.52 -5.69
C PHE A 19 -10.41 -0.37 -4.46
N ALA A 20 -9.99 0.41 -3.46
CA ALA A 20 -10.83 0.74 -2.30
C ALA A 20 -12.11 1.47 -2.72
N ARG A 21 -12.00 2.43 -3.66
CA ARG A 21 -13.16 3.11 -4.27
C ARG A 21 -14.07 2.13 -5.01
N LEU A 22 -13.48 1.24 -5.82
CA LEU A 22 -14.23 0.27 -6.60
C LEU A 22 -14.98 -0.72 -5.69
N ASN A 23 -14.37 -1.12 -4.57
CA ASN A 23 -15.02 -1.98 -3.58
C ASN A 23 -16.24 -1.31 -2.95
N ALA A 24 -16.14 -0.03 -2.58
CA ALA A 24 -17.30 0.72 -2.09
C ALA A 24 -18.44 0.76 -3.11
N ARG A 25 -18.11 0.92 -4.40
CA ARG A 25 -19.10 0.88 -5.49
C ARG A 25 -19.71 -0.51 -5.64
N ALA A 26 -18.91 -1.56 -5.65
CA ALA A 26 -19.36 -2.95 -5.77
C ALA A 26 -20.31 -3.32 -4.64
N ARG A 27 -19.98 -2.93 -3.40
CA ARG A 27 -20.86 -3.10 -2.25
C ARG A 27 -22.17 -2.35 -2.41
N GLY A 28 -22.13 -1.09 -2.82
CA GLY A 28 -23.34 -0.27 -2.99
C GLY A 28 -24.26 -0.71 -4.13
N HIS A 29 -23.72 -1.24 -5.24
CA HIS A 29 -24.52 -1.60 -6.42
C HIS A 29 -24.90 -3.08 -6.48
N ARG A 30 -24.09 -3.96 -5.87
CA ARG A 30 -24.21 -5.41 -6.04
C ARG A 30 -24.18 -6.18 -4.73
N GLY A 31 -23.97 -5.51 -3.59
CA GLY A 31 -23.92 -6.17 -2.27
C GLY A 31 -22.71 -7.09 -2.08
N ILE A 32 -21.65 -6.95 -2.88
CA ILE A 32 -20.46 -7.81 -2.83
C ILE A 32 -19.19 -7.03 -2.47
N ASP A 33 -18.26 -7.72 -1.82
CA ASP A 33 -16.88 -7.26 -1.68
C ASP A 33 -15.99 -7.91 -2.74
N ILE A 34 -15.15 -7.10 -3.37
CA ILE A 34 -14.14 -7.53 -4.34
C ILE A 34 -12.72 -7.47 -3.76
N ILE A 35 -12.53 -6.76 -2.64
CA ILE A 35 -11.29 -6.77 -1.88
C ILE A 35 -11.54 -7.11 -0.41
N THR A 36 -10.58 -7.79 0.22
CA THR A 36 -10.52 -8.03 1.67
C THR A 36 -9.79 -6.93 2.43
N GLY A 37 -8.91 -6.20 1.74
CA GLY A 37 -8.17 -5.06 2.29
C GLY A 37 -7.47 -4.24 1.20
N ALA A 38 -7.16 -2.99 1.51
CA ALA A 38 -6.34 -2.10 0.70
C ALA A 38 -5.29 -1.43 1.59
N PHE A 39 -4.04 -1.54 1.19
CA PHE A 39 -2.88 -1.01 1.89
C PHE A 39 -2.06 -0.14 0.95
N ALA A 40 -1.44 0.91 1.48
CA ALA A 40 -0.50 1.76 0.77
C ALA A 40 0.79 1.86 1.58
N VAL A 41 1.91 1.52 0.96
CA VAL A 41 3.24 1.56 1.55
C VAL A 41 4.04 2.62 0.81
N ASN A 42 4.63 3.58 1.53
CA ASN A 42 5.47 4.60 0.89
C ASN A 42 6.48 5.17 1.88
N THR A 43 7.50 5.85 1.35
CA THR A 43 8.53 6.59 2.09
C THR A 43 8.19 8.06 2.31
N ASP A 44 7.09 8.51 1.72
CA ASP A 44 6.64 9.90 1.70
C ASP A 44 5.27 10.04 2.41
N VAL A 45 5.22 10.92 3.41
CA VAL A 45 4.04 11.17 4.23
C VAL A 45 2.98 11.97 3.47
N ALA A 46 3.38 12.91 2.62
CA ALA A 46 2.45 13.71 1.82
C ALA A 46 1.72 12.83 0.81
N ASP A 47 2.44 11.89 0.16
CA ASP A 47 1.83 10.92 -0.75
C ASP A 47 0.80 10.03 -0.05
N LEU A 48 1.13 9.49 1.13
CA LEU A 48 0.20 8.67 1.91
C LEU A 48 -1.01 9.48 2.38
N SER A 49 -0.79 10.72 2.83
CA SER A 49 -1.86 11.61 3.30
C SER A 49 -2.81 11.99 2.16
N GLY A 50 -2.30 12.09 0.92
CA GLY A 50 -3.09 12.40 -0.27
C GLY A 50 -4.06 11.32 -0.76
N LEU A 51 -4.04 10.11 -0.18
CA LEU A 51 -4.99 9.05 -0.52
C LEU A 51 -6.39 9.32 0.05
N SER A 52 -7.43 8.88 -0.66
CA SER A 52 -8.82 9.26 -0.36
C SER A 52 -9.69 8.14 0.21
N LYS A 53 -9.42 6.88 -0.13
CA LYS A 53 -10.24 5.69 0.19
C LYS A 53 -9.49 4.61 0.96
N VAL A 54 -8.18 4.47 0.80
CA VAL A 54 -7.37 3.69 1.74
C VAL A 54 -7.54 4.31 3.13
N LYS A 55 -7.79 3.50 4.15
CA LYS A 55 -8.11 3.99 5.50
C LYS A 55 -6.98 4.88 6.05
N PRO A 56 -7.26 6.08 6.61
CA PRO A 56 -6.24 7.02 7.07
C PRO A 56 -5.70 6.64 8.45
N ASP A 57 -5.17 5.43 8.59
CA ASP A 57 -4.48 4.97 9.79
C ASP A 57 -3.11 4.36 9.43
N CYS A 58 -2.26 4.20 10.43
CA CYS A 58 -0.90 3.68 10.25
C CYS A 58 -0.84 2.18 9.89
N GLN A 59 -1.96 1.46 10.00
CA GLN A 59 -2.06 0.04 9.64
C GLN A 59 -2.35 -0.13 8.15
N HIS A 60 -3.04 0.82 7.51
CA HIS A 60 -3.38 0.77 6.08
C HIS A 60 -2.52 1.71 5.24
N ARG A 61 -2.03 2.82 5.81
CA ARG A 61 -1.08 3.75 5.19
C ARG A 61 0.25 3.65 5.92
N ILE A 62 1.09 2.76 5.43
CA ILE A 62 2.30 2.30 6.09
C ILE A 62 3.46 3.15 5.60
N LEU A 63 3.91 4.07 6.46
CA LEU A 63 5.16 4.80 6.24
C LEU A 63 6.34 3.88 6.51
N ILE A 64 7.24 3.71 5.56
CA ILE A 64 8.52 3.02 5.72
C ILE A 64 9.69 4.00 5.59
N GLY A 65 10.84 3.68 6.17
CA GLY A 65 12.04 4.49 6.09
C GLY A 65 11.92 5.85 6.79
N GLY A 66 10.97 6.03 7.70
CA GLY A 66 10.72 7.32 8.35
C GLY A 66 11.95 7.91 9.05
N ARG A 67 12.84 7.07 9.58
CA ARG A 67 14.13 7.49 10.17
C ARG A 67 15.18 7.90 9.14
N ARG A 68 15.09 7.36 7.92
CA ARG A 68 16.05 7.58 6.81
C ARG A 68 15.64 8.77 5.94
N THR A 69 14.34 8.95 5.71
CA THR A 69 13.79 9.97 4.78
C THR A 69 13.10 11.13 5.48
N SER A 70 12.90 11.06 6.80
CA SER A 70 12.05 11.99 7.55
C SER A 70 10.64 12.14 6.94
N GLY A 71 10.18 11.13 6.18
CA GLY A 71 8.89 11.17 5.50
C GLY A 71 8.83 11.99 4.21
N HIS A 72 9.96 12.35 3.59
CA HIS A 72 10.02 13.14 2.34
C HIS A 72 10.28 12.28 1.08
N GLY A 73 10.21 10.96 1.21
CA GLY A 73 10.54 10.04 0.12
C GLY A 73 12.05 9.85 -0.10
N VAL A 74 12.39 9.01 -1.07
CA VAL A 74 13.79 8.65 -1.41
C VAL A 74 14.34 9.44 -2.60
N GLY A 75 13.63 10.46 -3.10
CA GLY A 75 14.14 11.35 -4.16
C GLY A 75 14.56 10.65 -5.46
N LYS A 76 13.95 9.50 -5.79
CA LYS A 76 14.31 8.62 -6.92
C LYS A 76 15.64 7.85 -6.79
N ILE A 77 16.25 7.84 -5.61
CA ILE A 77 17.43 7.00 -5.31
C ILE A 77 16.93 5.56 -5.12
N ILE A 78 17.14 4.72 -6.13
CA ILE A 78 16.57 3.36 -6.21
C ILE A 78 17.15 2.47 -5.12
N GLU A 79 18.46 2.53 -4.93
CA GLU A 79 19.19 1.69 -3.98
C GLU A 79 18.74 1.96 -2.54
N LEU A 80 18.53 3.23 -2.21
CA LEU A 80 18.00 3.63 -0.89
C LEU A 80 16.55 3.14 -0.69
N GLY A 81 15.72 3.21 -1.74
CA GLY A 81 14.37 2.66 -1.71
C GLY A 81 14.36 1.16 -1.42
N ALA A 82 15.22 0.40 -2.11
CA ALA A 82 15.36 -1.04 -1.93
C ALA A 82 15.97 -1.44 -0.58
N GLU A 83 16.87 -0.62 -0.03
CA GLU A 83 17.40 -0.83 1.33
C GLU A 83 16.31 -0.63 2.39
N ILE A 84 15.60 0.49 2.34
CA ILE A 84 14.48 0.81 3.24
C ILE A 84 13.38 -0.26 3.17
N ALA A 85 13.06 -0.72 1.96
CA ALA A 85 12.11 -1.79 1.73
C ALA A 85 12.42 -3.05 2.53
N ARG A 86 13.69 -3.45 2.47
CA ARG A 86 14.20 -4.66 3.12
C ARG A 86 14.24 -4.51 4.62
N GLU A 87 14.66 -3.33 5.12
CA GLU A 87 14.69 -3.01 6.55
C GLU A 87 13.30 -3.00 7.19
N ASP A 88 12.31 -2.43 6.50
CA ASP A 88 10.95 -2.24 7.03
C ASP A 88 9.93 -3.26 6.47
N ALA A 89 10.38 -4.34 5.81
CA ALA A 89 9.49 -5.36 5.23
C ALA A 89 8.56 -5.99 6.28
N ASP A 90 9.10 -6.29 7.47
CA ASP A 90 8.33 -6.89 8.58
C ASP A 90 7.16 -6.01 9.01
N LYS A 91 7.33 -4.67 8.97
CA LYS A 91 6.26 -3.73 9.28
C LYS A 91 5.06 -3.88 8.34
N VAL A 92 5.34 -4.13 7.05
CA VAL A 92 4.29 -4.34 6.04
C VAL A 92 3.64 -5.70 6.24
N VAL A 93 4.43 -6.74 6.46
CA VAL A 93 3.93 -8.11 6.71
C VAL A 93 3.04 -8.15 7.96
N ASP A 94 3.44 -7.49 9.04
CA ASP A 94 2.65 -7.42 10.27
C ASP A 94 1.32 -6.71 10.03
N ALA A 95 1.33 -5.56 9.36
CA ALA A 95 0.10 -4.84 9.02
C ALA A 95 -0.89 -5.70 8.22
N ILE A 96 -0.38 -6.49 7.27
CA ILE A 96 -1.17 -7.43 6.47
C ILE A 96 -1.71 -8.58 7.34
N ARG A 97 -0.87 -9.16 8.21
CA ARG A 97 -1.27 -10.27 9.11
C ARG A 97 -2.39 -9.88 10.07
N TRP A 98 -2.37 -8.65 10.57
CA TRP A 98 -3.39 -8.14 11.48
C TRP A 98 -4.68 -7.69 10.77
N ALA A 99 -4.73 -7.73 9.44
CA ALA A 99 -5.93 -7.44 8.68
C ALA A 99 -7.00 -8.49 8.97
N ARG A 100 -8.13 -8.06 9.56
CA ARG A 100 -9.25 -8.93 9.99
C ARG A 100 -9.73 -9.97 8.97
N ARG A 101 -9.57 -9.68 7.68
CA ARG A 101 -10.08 -10.50 6.57
C ARG A 101 -8.99 -11.18 5.76
N CYS A 102 -7.76 -11.25 6.29
CA CYS A 102 -6.63 -11.87 5.59
C CYS A 102 -6.97 -13.30 5.14
N PHE A 103 -7.59 -14.11 6.01
CA PHE A 103 -8.01 -15.49 5.71
C PHE A 103 -9.13 -15.62 4.66
N GLU A 104 -9.86 -14.55 4.31
CA GLU A 104 -10.85 -14.55 3.23
C GLU A 104 -10.25 -14.19 1.86
N THR A 105 -8.94 -13.94 1.80
CA THR A 105 -8.26 -13.45 0.61
C THR A 105 -7.93 -14.60 -0.32
N ASP A 106 -8.39 -14.52 -1.58
CA ASP A 106 -8.09 -15.53 -2.59
C ASP A 106 -6.73 -15.27 -3.27
N ALA A 107 -6.32 -14.01 -3.39
CA ALA A 107 -5.02 -13.63 -3.94
C ALA A 107 -4.54 -12.25 -3.44
N PHE A 108 -3.22 -12.07 -3.44
CA PHE A 108 -2.58 -10.79 -3.15
C PHE A 108 -2.22 -10.07 -4.45
N LEU A 109 -2.58 -8.80 -4.54
CA LEU A 109 -2.21 -7.92 -5.66
C LEU A 109 -1.21 -6.88 -5.15
N LEU A 110 0.05 -7.02 -5.56
CA LEU A 110 1.07 -5.99 -5.35
C LEU A 110 1.08 -5.06 -6.57
N ALA A 111 0.86 -3.78 -6.35
CA ALA A 111 0.82 -2.77 -7.41
C ALA A 111 1.93 -1.74 -7.18
N ALA A 112 2.80 -1.53 -8.17
CA ALA A 112 3.87 -0.56 -8.10
C ALA A 112 4.14 0.07 -9.48
N GLY A 113 4.77 1.24 -9.49
CA GLY A 113 5.30 1.84 -10.72
C GLY A 113 6.74 1.38 -10.96
N ALA A 114 7.01 0.80 -12.13
CA ALA A 114 8.32 0.24 -12.46
C ALA A 114 9.46 1.28 -12.59
N ALA A 115 9.14 2.56 -12.70
CA ALA A 115 10.11 3.65 -12.89
C ALA A 115 10.31 4.53 -11.64
N GLY A 116 9.66 4.21 -10.51
CA GLY A 116 9.80 4.98 -9.27
C GLY A 116 11.02 4.55 -8.45
N GLY A 117 11.58 5.46 -7.64
CA GLY A 117 12.73 5.14 -6.80
C GLY A 117 12.41 4.33 -5.54
N THR A 118 11.16 4.35 -5.07
CA THR A 118 10.82 3.67 -3.80
C THR A 118 10.83 2.14 -3.91
N ILE A 119 10.55 1.54 -5.09
CA ILE A 119 10.20 0.10 -5.19
C ILE A 119 10.89 -0.70 -6.30
N ARG A 120 11.74 -0.11 -7.14
CA ARG A 120 12.23 -0.82 -8.33
C ARG A 120 12.88 -2.19 -8.04
N ASP A 121 13.51 -2.34 -6.87
CA ASP A 121 14.22 -3.58 -6.48
C ASP A 121 13.67 -4.20 -5.16
N TRP A 122 12.35 -4.12 -4.92
CA TRP A 122 11.66 -4.87 -3.85
C TRP A 122 11.65 -6.38 -4.08
#